data_AF-A0A6N9UMK6-F1
#
_entry.id   AF-A0A6N9UMK6-F1
#
_cell.length_a   1.000
_cell.length_b   1.000
_cell.length_c   1.000
_cell.angle_alpha   90.00
_cell.angle_beta   90.00
_cell.angle_gamma   90.00
#
_symmetry.space_group_name_H-M   'P 1'
#
loop_
_entity.id
_entity.type
_entity.pdbx_description
1 polymer ?
#
loop_
_entity_poly.entity_id
_entity_poly.type
_entity_poly.pdbx_seq_one_letter_code
_entity_poly.pdbx_strand_id
1 'polypeptide(L)'
;ASAAAAVHDSLSRLRTPSSQQTPQTPAGPPPPYDPPPPYSAGPATPPAGQNDRPPEYTAVPAGGFDPRALTDFQLDELVHRIIGRVTRLVRTELRMDRERTGRLRDPR
;
A
#
# COMPACT_ATOMS: atom_id res chain seq x y z
N ALA A 1 -22.72 12.16 5.99
CA ALA A 1 -21.84 12.46 4.84
C ALA A 1 -20.50 13.15 5.21
N SER A 2 -20.14 13.32 6.49
CA SER A 2 -18.98 14.15 6.90
C SER A 2 -17.63 13.41 6.99
N ALA A 3 -17.62 12.09 7.22
CA ALA A 3 -16.37 11.34 7.45
C ALA A 3 -15.53 11.20 6.16
N ALA A 4 -16.19 10.99 5.02
CA ALA A 4 -15.50 10.84 3.74
C ALA A 4 -14.73 12.11 3.31
N ALA A 5 -15.26 13.28 3.63
CA ALA A 5 -14.63 14.57 3.32
C ALA A 5 -13.34 14.79 4.15
N ALA A 6 -13.35 14.41 5.43
CA ALA A 6 -12.17 14.55 6.31
C ALA A 6 -11.01 13.64 5.88
N VAL A 7 -11.32 12.41 5.43
CA VAL A 7 -10.32 11.47 4.90
C VAL A 7 -9.70 12.00 3.60
N HIS A 8 -10.52 12.56 2.70
CA HIS A 8 -10.05 13.15 1.46
C HIS A 8 -9.06 14.31 1.72
N ASP A 9 -9.39 15.20 2.66
CA ASP A 9 -8.55 16.34 3.03
C ASP A 9 -7.19 15.92 3.61
N SER A 10 -7.18 14.92 4.50
CA SER A 10 -5.94 14.37 5.07
C SER A 10 -5.05 13.71 4.01
N LEU A 11 -5.66 13.00 3.04
CA LEU A 11 -4.93 12.35 1.96
C LEU A 11 -4.32 13.38 0.99
N SER A 12 -5.02 14.48 0.72
CA SER A 12 -4.51 15.57 -0.12
C SER A 12 -3.29 16.28 0.49
N ARG A 13 -3.23 16.42 1.81
CA ARG A 13 -2.08 17.04 2.51
C ARG A 13 -0.81 16.20 2.42
N LEU A 14 -0.93 14.88 2.33
CA LEU A 14 0.22 13.95 2.21
C LEU A 14 0.80 13.89 0.78
N ARG A 15 0.12 14.51 -0.20
CA ARG A 15 0.54 14.49 -1.61
C ARG A 15 1.42 15.70 -1.92
N THR A 16 2.63 15.72 -1.39
CA THR A 16 3.64 16.73 -1.74
C THR A 16 4.17 16.48 -3.15
N PRO A 17 4.14 17.46 -4.07
CA PRO A 17 4.93 17.38 -5.30
C PRO A 17 6.31 17.96 -5.01
N SER A 18 7.35 17.13 -5.02
CA SER A 18 8.73 17.62 -5.06
C SER A 18 9.46 16.91 -6.19
N SER A 19 9.21 17.40 -7.41
CA SER A 19 10.09 17.17 -8.55
C SER A 19 11.24 18.17 -8.46
N GLN A 20 12.26 17.87 -7.65
CA GLN A 20 13.56 18.51 -7.82
C GLN A 20 14.34 17.73 -8.87
N GLN A 21 14.21 18.16 -10.12
CA GLN A 21 15.11 17.79 -11.21
C GLN A 21 16.41 18.58 -11.01
N THR A 22 17.46 17.91 -10.55
CA THR A 22 18.83 18.42 -10.67
C THR A 22 19.27 18.39 -12.14
N PRO A 23 19.95 19.43 -12.65
CA PRO A 23 20.54 19.39 -13.99
C PRO A 23 21.63 18.30 -14.03
N GLN A 24 21.41 17.24 -14.81
CA GLN A 24 22.42 16.21 -15.03
C GLN A 24 23.46 16.72 -16.04
N THR A 25 24.70 16.86 -15.58
CA THR A 25 25.90 16.93 -16.41
C THR A 25 25.93 15.73 -17.37
N PRO A 26 26.41 15.83 -18.63
CA PRO A 26 26.46 14.69 -19.52
C PRO A 26 27.44 13.64 -18.97
N ALA A 27 26.89 12.62 -18.33
CA ALA A 27 27.63 11.42 -17.96
C ALA A 27 28.00 10.68 -19.25
N GLY A 28 29.24 10.21 -19.34
CA GLY A 28 29.71 9.37 -20.44
C GLY A 28 28.86 8.12 -20.63
N PRO A 29 29.08 7.36 -21.73
CA PRO A 29 28.29 6.17 -22.02
C PRO A 29 28.34 5.20 -20.83
N PRO A 30 27.19 4.57 -20.47
CA PRO A 30 27.15 3.61 -19.38
C PRO A 30 28.08 2.42 -19.69
N PRO A 31 28.63 1.76 -18.66
CA PRO A 31 29.40 0.54 -18.87
C PRO A 31 28.52 -0.53 -19.54
N PRO A 32 29.12 -1.46 -20.31
CA PRO A 32 28.41 -2.60 -20.87
C PRO A 32 27.66 -3.37 -19.78
N TYR A 33 26.40 -3.71 -20.05
CA TYR A 33 25.56 -4.44 -19.12
C TYR A 33 25.98 -5.91 -19.10
N ASP A 34 26.43 -6.40 -17.94
CA ASP A 34 26.57 -7.83 -17.68
C ASP A 34 25.22 -8.42 -17.27
N PRO A 35 24.75 -9.52 -17.90
CA PRO A 35 23.51 -10.16 -17.51
C PRO A 35 23.63 -10.71 -16.08
N PRO A 36 22.60 -10.54 -15.23
CA PRO A 36 22.60 -11.12 -13.90
C PRO A 36 22.67 -12.65 -13.99
N PRO A 37 23.25 -13.33 -12.99
CA PRO A 37 23.26 -14.78 -12.94
C PRO A 37 21.82 -15.32 -12.95
N PRO A 38 21.60 -16.51 -13.54
CA PRO A 38 20.29 -17.14 -13.53
C PRO A 38 19.83 -17.33 -12.09
N TYR A 39 18.60 -16.89 -11.80
CA TYR A 39 17.98 -17.11 -10.49
C TYR A 39 17.84 -18.61 -10.24
N SER A 40 18.68 -19.15 -9.35
CA SER A 40 18.40 -20.45 -8.73
C SER A 40 17.09 -20.33 -7.96
N ALA A 41 16.13 -21.21 -8.26
CA ALA A 41 14.92 -21.33 -7.47
C ALA A 41 15.31 -21.73 -6.04
N GLY A 42 15.41 -20.72 -5.16
CA GLY A 42 15.55 -20.94 -3.73
C GLY A 42 14.35 -21.73 -3.20
N PRO A 43 14.46 -22.35 -2.02
CA PRO A 43 13.38 -23.12 -1.43
C PRO A 43 12.10 -22.28 -1.41
N ALA A 44 11.01 -22.90 -1.90
CA ALA A 44 9.71 -22.27 -2.02
C ALA A 44 9.34 -21.59 -0.70
N THR A 45 9.30 -20.26 -0.73
CA THR A 45 8.70 -19.47 0.34
C THR A 45 7.26 -19.96 0.47
N PRO A 46 6.76 -20.27 1.69
CA PRO A 46 5.38 -20.70 1.85
C PRO A 46 4.45 -19.67 1.18
N PRO A 47 3.38 -20.11 0.51
CA PRO A 47 2.52 -19.22 -0.24
C PRO A 47 2.05 -18.08 0.68
N ALA A 48 2.38 -16.85 0.28
CA ALA A 48 1.89 -15.62 0.87
C ALA A 48 0.37 -15.58 0.68
N GLY A 49 -0.36 -16.26 1.56
CA GLY A 49 -1.80 -16.50 1.39
C GLY A 49 -2.46 -17.10 2.62
N GLN A 50 -1.72 -17.83 3.46
CA GLN A 50 -2.28 -18.34 4.73
C GLN A 50 -2.55 -17.23 5.76
N ASN A 51 -1.83 -16.10 5.68
CA ASN A 51 -2.07 -14.93 6.53
C ASN A 51 -3.09 -13.94 5.93
N ASP A 52 -3.73 -14.30 4.80
CA ASP A 52 -4.61 -13.40 4.06
C ASP A 52 -6.09 -13.54 4.43
N ARG A 53 -6.44 -14.61 5.14
CA ARG A 53 -7.78 -14.72 5.69
C ARG A 53 -7.91 -13.64 6.77
N PRO A 54 -8.84 -12.67 6.63
CA PRO A 54 -9.08 -11.72 7.69
C PRO A 54 -9.42 -12.51 8.96
N PRO A 55 -8.92 -12.10 10.14
CA PRO A 55 -9.28 -12.75 11.38
C PRO A 55 -10.80 -12.78 11.50
N GLU A 56 -11.33 -13.90 12.02
CA GLU A 56 -12.77 -13.97 12.31
C GLU A 56 -13.14 -12.85 13.28
N TYR A 57 -14.26 -12.19 13.00
CA TYR A 57 -14.73 -11.09 13.82
C TYR A 57 -15.25 -11.63 15.15
N THR A 58 -14.57 -11.29 16.22
CA THR A 58 -15.07 -11.48 17.58
C THR A 58 -15.67 -10.15 18.05
N ALA A 59 -16.95 -10.16 18.40
CA ALA A 59 -17.62 -8.97 18.94
C ALA A 59 -16.97 -8.55 20.25
N VAL A 60 -16.69 -7.25 20.39
CA VAL A 60 -16.23 -6.68 21.65
C VAL A 60 -17.46 -6.46 22.55
N PRO A 61 -17.45 -6.92 23.82
CA PRO A 61 -18.53 -6.64 24.76
C PRO A 61 -18.79 -5.14 24.89
N ALA A 62 -20.05 -4.76 25.20
CA ALA A 62 -20.39 -3.36 25.45
C ALA A 62 -19.54 -2.82 26.62
N GLY A 63 -18.87 -1.68 26.41
CA GLY A 63 -17.93 -1.10 27.37
C GLY A 63 -16.54 -1.76 27.41
N GLY A 64 -16.28 -2.81 26.61
CA GLY A 64 -15.00 -3.51 26.56
C GLY A 64 -13.90 -2.80 25.76
N PHE A 65 -14.22 -1.68 25.11
CA PHE A 65 -13.27 -0.86 24.37
C PHE A 65 -13.68 0.62 24.47
N ASP A 66 -12.78 1.44 25.01
CA ASP A 66 -12.91 2.90 24.99
C ASP A 66 -11.91 3.49 23.98
N PRO A 67 -12.38 4.00 22.83
CA PRO A 67 -11.51 4.64 21.84
C PRO A 67 -10.77 5.88 22.37
N ARG A 68 -11.32 6.54 23.39
CA ARG A 68 -10.76 7.77 23.96
C ARG A 68 -9.64 7.51 24.96
N ALA A 69 -9.51 6.29 25.43
CA ALA A 69 -8.48 5.87 26.37
C ALA A 69 -7.19 5.35 25.68
N LEU A 70 -7.11 5.39 24.34
CA LEU A 70 -5.92 4.96 23.60
C LEU A 70 -4.75 5.91 23.85
N THR A 71 -3.57 5.33 24.08
CA THR A 71 -2.32 6.11 24.08
C THR A 71 -1.94 6.51 22.65
N ASP A 72 -1.13 7.56 22.50
CA ASP A 72 -0.67 8.02 21.18
C ASP A 72 0.02 6.89 20.39
N PHE A 73 0.86 6.10 21.06
CA PHE A 73 1.51 4.94 20.45
C PHE A 73 0.51 3.88 19.96
N GLN A 74 -0.52 3.58 20.76
CA GLN A 74 -1.56 2.62 20.35
C GLN A 74 -2.39 3.15 19.17
N LEU A 75 -2.64 4.45 19.14
CA LEU A 75 -3.30 5.11 18.02
C LEU A 75 -2.44 5.01 16.76
N ASP A 76 -1.14 5.30 16.85
CA ASP A 76 -0.20 5.20 15.73
C ASP A 76 -0.11 3.77 15.18
N GLU A 77 0.00 2.78 16.06
CA GLU A 77 0.02 1.37 15.68
C GLU A 77 -1.29 0.94 15.01
N LEU A 78 -2.43 1.39 15.54
CA LEU A 78 -3.75 1.12 14.96
C LEU A 78 -3.86 1.73 13.56
N VAL A 79 -3.47 3.00 13.41
CA VAL A 79 -3.48 3.72 12.14
C VAL A 79 -2.56 3.03 11.13
N HIS A 80 -1.33 2.67 11.53
CA HIS A 80 -0.38 1.96 10.69
C HIS A 80 -0.97 0.65 10.15
N ARG A 81 -1.59 -0.14 11.04
CA ARG A 81 -2.25 -1.40 10.68
C ARG A 81 -3.44 -1.20 9.72
N ILE A 82 -4.27 -0.18 9.97
CA ILE A 82 -5.44 0.11 9.14
C ILE A 82 -5.03 0.58 7.74
N ILE A 83 -4.07 1.51 7.64
CA ILE A 83 -3.61 2.06 6.36
C ILE A 83 -3.07 0.95 5.46
N GLY A 84 -2.24 0.04 5.99
CA GLY A 84 -1.72 -1.09 5.22
C GLY A 84 -2.83 -1.98 4.65
N ARG A 85 -3.86 -2.27 5.45
CA ARG A 85 -4.99 -3.12 5.03
C ARG A 85 -5.89 -2.41 4.00
N VAL A 86 -6.28 -1.16 4.26
CA VAL A 86 -7.18 -0.39 3.39
C VAL A 86 -6.53 -0.11 2.05
N THR A 87 -5.26 0.32 2.04
CA THR A 87 -4.56 0.61 0.78
C THR A 87 -4.41 -0.63 -0.10
N ARG A 88 -4.25 -1.80 0.50
CA ARG A 88 -4.23 -3.06 -0.23
C ARG A 88 -5.57 -3.37 -0.90
N LEU A 89 -6.69 -3.25 -0.17
CA LEU A 89 -8.03 -3.44 -0.72
C LEU A 89 -8.33 -2.44 -1.84
N VAL A 90 -7.97 -1.17 -1.65
CA VAL A 90 -8.13 -0.15 -2.69
C VAL A 90 -7.30 -0.48 -3.92
N ARG A 91 -6.04 -0.91 -3.76
CA ARG A 91 -5.19 -1.34 -4.89
C ARG A 91 -5.80 -2.51 -5.65
N THR A 92 -6.38 -3.50 -4.95
CA THR A 92 -7.02 -4.64 -5.61
C THR A 92 -8.26 -4.20 -6.37
N GLU A 93 -9.13 -3.39 -5.77
CA GLU A 93 -10.34 -2.89 -6.44
C GLU A 93 -10.00 -2.05 -7.68
N LEU A 94 -9.02 -1.15 -7.59
CA LEU A 94 -8.59 -0.34 -8.73
C LEU A 94 -7.93 -1.19 -9.83
N ARG A 95 -7.19 -2.24 -9.47
CA ARG A 95 -6.64 -3.19 -10.44
C ARG A 95 -7.78 -3.90 -11.18
N MET A 96 -8.75 -4.43 -10.45
CA MET A 96 -9.92 -5.10 -11.04
C MET A 96 -10.75 -4.15 -11.91
N ASP A 97 -10.90 -2.90 -11.48
CA ASP A 97 -11.61 -1.88 -12.26
C ASP A 97 -10.89 -1.54 -13.57
N ARG A 98 -9.56 -1.49 -13.56
CA ARG A 98 -8.76 -1.34 -14.78
C ARG A 98 -8.82 -2.55 -15.70
N GLU A 99 -8.93 -3.77 -15.18
CA GLU A 99 -9.17 -4.97 -16.00
C GLU A 99 -10.53 -4.90 -16.68
N ARG A 100 -11.56 -4.53 -15.91
CA ARG A 100 -12.93 -4.39 -16.38
C ARG A 100 -13.08 -3.34 -17.48
N THR A 101 -12.39 -2.20 -17.33
CA THR A 101 -12.39 -1.12 -18.33
C THR A 101 -11.39 -1.35 -19.48
N GLY A 102 -10.71 -2.51 -19.53
CA GLY A 102 -9.71 -2.85 -20.54
C GLY A 102 -8.36 -2.15 -20.37
N ARG A 103 -8.24 -1.16 -19.49
CA ARG A 103 -7.05 -0.31 -19.27
C ARG A 103 -5.84 -1.01 -18.62
N LEU A 104 -6.01 -2.19 -18.03
CA LEU A 104 -4.87 -2.95 -17.45
C LEU A 104 -4.18 -3.84 -18.48
N ARG A 105 -4.91 -4.29 -19.51
CA ARG A 105 -4.41 -5.22 -20.51
C ARG A 105 -4.00 -4.55 -21.82
N ASP A 106 -4.26 -3.26 -21.94
CA ASP A 106 -3.99 -2.49 -23.16
C ASP A 106 -2.49 -2.20 -23.29
N PRO A 107 -1.77 -2.88 -24.22
CA PRO A 107 -0.40 -2.56 -24.56
C PRO A 107 -0.46 -1.50 -25.66
N ARG A 108 -0.77 -0.26 -25.30
CA ARG A 108 -0.64 0.86 -26.25
C ARG A 108 0.81 1.31 -26.33
#